data_AF-A0A0F9IA15-F1
#
_entry.id   AF-A0A0F9IA15-F1
#
_cell.length_a   1.000
_cell.length_b   1.000
_cell.length_c   1.000
_cell.angle_alpha   90.00
_cell.angle_beta   90.00
_cell.angle_gamma   90.00
#
_symmetry.space_group_name_H-M   'P 1'
#
loop_
_entity.id
_entity.type
_entity.pdbx_description
1 polymer ?
#
loop_
_entity_poly.entity_id
_entity_poly.type
_entity_poly.pdbx_seq_one_letter_code
_entity_poly.pdbx_strand_id
1 'polypeptide(L)'
;MDFDKVKDSGKRQEFKSGAVRDTQTGKGRYDLLPTRALRRLAKHYENGAVKYGDDNWLKGMPMRRMADSALRHLLQALEGKTDEDHWIACAWNVLGIVEYQERIEEDLLPKELNDLPKINKKSIKREGLFKIIDDIKSKLPDVTDEEIEKDIHNALEIIRNKK
;
A
#
# COMPACT_ATOMS: atom_id res chain seq x y z
N MET A 1 20.64 21.17 -14.11
CA MET A 1 19.48 20.28 -14.36
C MET A 1 18.62 21.01 -15.36
N ASP A 2 18.53 20.49 -16.57
CA ASP A 2 17.84 21.14 -17.68
C ASP A 2 16.35 20.78 -17.61
N PHE A 3 15.51 21.75 -17.28
CA PHE A 3 14.05 21.62 -17.14
C PHE A 3 13.32 21.84 -18.47
N ASP A 4 14.02 21.61 -19.58
CA ASP A 4 13.63 22.02 -20.94
C ASP A 4 12.56 21.08 -21.54
N LYS A 5 12.17 20.03 -20.82
CA LYS A 5 11.24 18.99 -21.26
C LYS A 5 10.12 18.78 -20.26
N VAL A 6 8.89 18.83 -20.75
CA VAL A 6 7.70 18.45 -19.98
C VAL A 6 7.55 16.93 -20.04
N LYS A 7 7.46 16.27 -18.87
CA LYS A 7 7.14 14.85 -18.79
C LYS A 7 5.71 14.59 -19.28
N ASP A 8 5.54 13.53 -20.07
CA ASP A 8 4.33 13.31 -20.84
C ASP A 8 3.95 11.82 -20.85
N SER A 9 2.70 11.49 -20.49
CA SER A 9 2.17 10.11 -20.54
C SER A 9 1.69 9.65 -21.92
N GLY A 10 1.60 10.56 -22.89
CA GLY A 10 0.99 10.30 -24.21
C GLY A 10 -0.54 10.32 -24.22
N LYS A 11 -1.21 10.53 -23.08
CA LYS A 11 -2.67 10.69 -22.99
C LYS A 11 -3.06 12.13 -22.70
N ARG A 12 -4.27 12.54 -23.13
CA ARG A 12 -4.77 13.92 -23.00
C ARG A 12 -6.16 13.97 -22.42
N GLN A 13 -6.40 15.01 -21.64
CA GLN A 13 -7.70 15.49 -21.21
C GLN A 13 -7.89 16.89 -21.80
N GLU A 14 -8.97 17.05 -22.56
CA GLU A 14 -9.40 18.33 -23.10
C GLU A 14 -10.49 18.93 -22.21
N PHE A 15 -10.42 20.24 -22.01
CA PHE A 15 -11.40 21.00 -21.25
C PHE A 15 -12.23 21.86 -22.19
N LYS A 16 -13.46 22.20 -21.79
CA LYS A 16 -14.36 23.05 -22.58
C LYS A 16 -13.77 24.41 -22.95
N SER A 17 -12.78 24.89 -22.20
CA SER A 17 -12.04 26.12 -22.49
C SER A 17 -11.01 25.99 -23.64
N GLY A 18 -10.82 24.80 -24.19
CA GLY A 18 -9.75 24.49 -25.16
C GLY A 18 -8.40 24.17 -24.52
N ALA A 19 -8.29 24.22 -23.18
CA ALA A 19 -7.09 23.80 -22.49
C ALA A 19 -6.89 22.27 -22.62
N VAL A 20 -5.65 21.82 -22.70
CA VAL A 20 -5.29 20.40 -22.74
C VAL A 20 -4.26 20.11 -21.66
N ARG A 21 -4.47 19.04 -20.89
CA ARG A 21 -3.51 18.53 -19.91
C ARG A 21 -3.37 17.02 -20.04
N ASP A 22 -2.28 16.52 -19.48
CA ASP A 22 -2.11 15.08 -19.31
C ASP A 22 -3.17 14.54 -18.32
N THR A 23 -3.60 13.30 -18.51
CA THR A 23 -4.64 12.64 -17.72
C THR A 23 -4.22 12.46 -16.26
N GLN A 24 -5.21 12.36 -15.36
CA GLN A 24 -4.98 12.27 -13.91
C GLN A 24 -4.66 10.83 -13.43
N THR A 25 -4.94 9.81 -14.25
CA THR A 25 -4.78 8.39 -13.88
C THR A 25 -3.33 8.06 -13.54
N GLY A 26 -3.13 7.35 -12.42
CA GLY A 26 -1.81 6.90 -11.96
C GLY A 26 -0.97 7.95 -11.24
N LYS A 27 -1.46 9.20 -11.11
CA LYS A 27 -0.71 10.30 -10.48
C LYS A 27 -1.12 10.60 -9.03
N GLY A 28 -2.21 10.00 -8.56
CA GLY A 28 -2.82 10.31 -7.27
C GLY A 28 -3.75 11.52 -7.30
N ARG A 29 -4.60 11.64 -6.26
CA ARG A 29 -5.61 12.70 -6.09
C ARG A 29 -5.26 13.59 -4.90
N TYR A 30 -4.21 14.39 -5.04
CA TYR A 30 -3.73 15.30 -4.01
C TYR A 30 -4.79 16.34 -3.59
N ASP A 31 -5.65 16.73 -4.54
CA ASP A 31 -6.77 17.64 -4.32
C ASP A 31 -7.84 17.08 -3.36
N LEU A 32 -7.86 15.76 -3.14
CA LEU A 32 -8.78 15.09 -2.22
C LEU A 32 -8.20 14.90 -0.81
N LEU A 33 -6.96 15.33 -0.56
CA LEU A 33 -6.34 15.13 0.74
C LEU A 33 -7.03 15.98 1.83
N PRO A 34 -7.21 15.45 3.06
CA PRO A 34 -7.88 16.14 4.15
C PRO A 34 -7.00 17.28 4.70
N THR A 35 -7.12 18.48 4.14
CA THR A 35 -6.25 19.64 4.44
C THR A 35 -6.16 19.99 5.93
N ARG A 36 -7.24 19.81 6.70
CA ARG A 36 -7.24 20.04 8.15
C ARG A 36 -6.37 19.04 8.91
N ALA A 37 -6.39 17.77 8.51
CA ALA A 37 -5.54 16.73 9.11
C ALA A 37 -4.06 16.97 8.73
N LEU A 38 -3.79 17.32 7.47
CA LEU A 38 -2.43 17.66 7.02
C LEU A 38 -1.85 18.84 7.79
N ARG A 39 -2.65 19.88 8.09
CA ARG A 39 -2.21 21.01 8.92
C ARG A 39 -1.81 20.57 10.33
N ARG A 40 -2.59 19.69 10.96
CA ARG A 40 -2.27 19.18 12.30
C ARG A 40 -1.01 18.31 12.26
N LEU A 41 -0.84 17.49 11.21
CA LEU A 41 0.38 16.72 10.99
C LEU A 41 1.62 17.63 10.83
N ALA A 42 1.52 18.71 10.06
CA ALA A 42 2.59 19.69 9.94
C ALA A 42 2.97 20.30 11.30
N LYS A 43 1.98 20.61 12.16
CA LYS A 43 2.24 21.09 13.52
C LYS A 43 2.92 20.03 14.40
N HIS A 44 2.59 18.75 14.21
CA HIS A 44 3.28 17.65 14.90
C HIS A 44 4.76 17.56 14.50
N TYR A 45 5.08 17.73 13.21
CA TYR A 45 6.48 17.86 12.75
C TYR A 45 7.18 19.08 13.35
N GLU A 46 6.53 20.25 13.39
CA GLU A 46 7.08 21.46 14.02
C GLU A 46 7.44 21.22 15.49
N ASN A 47 6.52 20.64 16.28
CA ASN A 47 6.77 20.31 17.69
C ASN A 47 7.94 19.32 17.84
N GLY A 48 8.03 18.34 16.93
CA GLY A 48 9.15 17.40 16.86
C GLY A 48 10.48 18.11 16.57
N ALA A 49 10.51 19.05 15.63
CA ALA A 49 11.68 19.83 15.27
C ALA A 49 12.17 20.71 16.42
N VAL A 50 11.25 21.38 17.13
CA VAL A 50 11.58 22.15 18.35
C VAL A 50 12.27 21.27 19.40
N LYS A 51 11.83 20.01 19.55
CA LYS A 51 12.32 19.10 20.59
C LYS A 51 13.59 18.34 20.20
N TYR A 52 13.71 17.92 18.94
CA TYR A 52 14.73 16.98 18.48
C TYR A 52 15.64 17.54 17.37
N GLY A 53 15.40 18.77 16.93
CA GLY A 53 16.01 19.37 15.75
C GLY A 53 15.31 18.98 14.45
N ASP A 54 15.56 19.76 13.41
CA ASP A 54 15.07 19.49 12.05
C ASP A 54 15.51 18.11 11.57
N ASP A 55 14.64 17.46 10.80
CA ASP A 55 14.94 16.20 10.12
C ASP A 55 15.42 15.04 11.01
N ASN A 56 15.20 15.11 12.32
CA ASN A 56 15.62 14.04 13.24
C ASN A 56 15.02 12.68 12.84
N TRP A 57 13.80 12.69 12.30
CA TRP A 57 13.12 11.50 11.78
C TRP A 57 13.83 10.88 10.56
N LEU A 58 14.67 11.63 9.81
CA LEU A 58 15.41 11.08 8.67
C LEU A 58 16.47 10.06 9.08
N LYS A 59 16.90 10.06 10.35
CA LYS A 59 17.95 9.18 10.89
C LYS A 59 17.51 7.72 11.00
N GLY A 60 16.21 7.45 10.90
CA GLY A 60 15.68 6.10 11.06
C GLY A 60 15.47 5.70 12.53
N MET A 61 14.49 4.83 12.74
CA MET A 61 14.17 4.18 14.02
C MET A 61 13.60 2.79 13.71
N PRO A 62 13.72 1.80 14.61
CA PRO A 62 13.12 0.49 14.40
C PRO A 62 11.60 0.61 14.20
N MET A 63 11.08 0.05 13.11
CA MET A 63 9.66 0.16 12.73
C MET A 63 8.72 -0.40 13.80
N ARG A 64 9.13 -1.42 14.57
CA ARG A 64 8.36 -1.95 15.69
C ARG A 64 8.17 -0.91 16.80
N ARG A 65 9.15 -0.02 17.03
CA ARG A 65 9.00 1.08 18.01
C ARG A 65 7.99 2.12 17.53
N MET A 66 7.99 2.41 16.23
CA MET A 66 6.99 3.30 15.63
C MET A 66 5.59 2.67 15.68
N ALA A 67 5.47 1.37 15.37
CA ALA A 67 4.21 0.64 15.42
C ALA A 67 3.61 0.58 16.84
N ASP A 68 4.44 0.30 17.84
CA ASP A 68 4.06 0.37 19.26
C ASP A 68 3.57 1.77 19.64
N SER A 69 4.29 2.83 19.24
CA SER A 69 3.86 4.20 19.51
C SER A 69 2.54 4.54 18.81
N ALA A 70 2.36 4.13 17.55
CA ALA A 70 1.12 4.32 16.82
C ALA A 70 -0.07 3.69 17.57
N LEU A 71 0.07 2.42 18.00
CA LEU A 71 -0.99 1.70 18.71
C LEU A 71 -1.35 2.39 20.03
N ARG A 72 -0.35 2.82 20.82
CA ARG A 72 -0.63 3.53 22.07
C ARG A 72 -1.39 4.83 21.83
N HIS A 73 -0.97 5.64 20.87
CA HIS A 73 -1.69 6.88 20.55
C HIS A 73 -3.10 6.60 20.04
N LEU A 74 -3.31 5.56 19.23
CA LEU A 74 -4.65 5.15 18.81
C LEU A 74 -5.54 4.81 20.01
N LEU A 75 -5.04 3.99 20.94
CA LEU A 75 -5.78 3.63 22.14
C LEU A 75 -6.08 4.85 23.02
N GLN A 76 -5.11 5.75 23.23
CA GLN A 76 -5.33 7.00 23.97
C GLN A 76 -6.39 7.89 23.30
N ALA A 77 -6.38 7.96 21.97
CA ALA A 77 -7.38 8.72 21.22
C ALA A 77 -8.78 8.12 21.37
N LEU A 78 -8.90 6.79 21.35
CA LEU A 78 -10.16 6.07 21.57
C LEU A 78 -10.67 6.22 23.02
N GLU A 79 -9.78 6.36 23.99
CA GLU A 79 -10.10 6.70 25.38
C GLU A 79 -10.55 8.16 25.56
N GLY A 80 -10.48 8.98 24.51
CA GLY A 80 -10.87 10.40 24.55
C GLY A 80 -9.85 11.31 25.22
N LYS A 81 -8.58 10.89 25.34
CA LYS A 81 -7.51 11.74 25.86
C LYS A 81 -7.20 12.90 24.92
N THR A 82 -6.82 14.04 25.49
CA THR A 82 -6.67 15.33 24.78
C THR A 82 -5.43 16.12 25.23
N ASP A 83 -4.55 15.52 26.01
CA ASP A 83 -3.27 16.10 26.46
C ASP A 83 -2.27 16.30 25.32
N GLU A 84 -2.47 15.62 24.19
CA GLU A 84 -1.81 15.88 22.92
C GLU A 84 -2.71 15.47 21.75
N ASP A 85 -2.27 15.75 20.52
CA ASP A 85 -2.97 15.32 19.32
C ASP A 85 -2.69 13.83 18.99
N HIS A 86 -3.30 12.93 19.75
CA HIS A 86 -3.06 11.48 19.63
C HIS A 86 -3.43 10.90 18.25
N TRP A 87 -4.52 11.37 17.62
CA TRP A 87 -4.90 10.92 16.28
C TRP A 87 -3.78 11.19 15.27
N ILE A 88 -3.16 12.36 15.36
CA ILE A 88 -2.09 12.77 14.46
C ILE A 88 -0.76 12.13 14.84
N ALA A 89 -0.46 11.94 16.12
CA ALA A 89 0.72 11.20 16.55
C ALA A 89 0.67 9.73 16.08
N CYS A 90 -0.50 9.10 16.11
CA CYS A 90 -0.74 7.79 15.49
C CYS A 90 -0.47 7.83 13.98
N ALA A 91 -1.11 8.77 13.26
CA ALA A 91 -0.93 8.90 11.81
C ALA A 91 0.54 9.15 11.42
N TRP A 92 1.26 10.00 12.17
CA TRP A 92 2.67 10.30 11.95
C TRP A 92 3.55 9.04 12.03
N ASN A 93 3.34 8.18 13.03
CA ASN A 93 4.09 6.94 13.17
C ASN A 93 3.78 5.96 12.02
N VAL A 94 2.52 5.84 11.60
CA VAL A 94 2.13 4.96 10.48
C VAL A 94 2.72 5.46 9.16
N LEU A 95 2.63 6.76 8.87
CA LEU A 95 3.23 7.36 7.69
C LEU A 95 4.76 7.21 7.68
N GLY A 96 5.40 7.37 8.85
CA GLY A 96 6.84 7.17 8.98
C GLY A 96 7.29 5.72 8.71
N ILE A 97 6.47 4.71 9.07
CA ILE A 97 6.74 3.32 8.68
C ILE A 97 6.71 3.16 7.17
N VAL A 98 5.70 3.72 6.48
CA VAL A 98 5.60 3.67 5.01
C VAL A 98 6.81 4.33 4.36
N GLU A 99 7.16 5.53 4.81
CA GLU A 99 8.34 6.26 4.33
C GLU A 99 9.64 5.47 4.54
N TYR A 100 9.80 4.81 5.69
CA TYR A 100 10.98 3.99 5.95
C TYR A 100 10.99 2.72 5.09
N GLN A 101 9.85 2.17 4.67
CA GLN A 101 9.82 1.04 3.74
C GLN A 101 10.40 1.46 2.38
N GLU A 102 9.90 2.57 1.81
CA GLU A 102 10.41 3.12 0.55
C GLU A 102 11.91 3.44 0.64
N ARG A 103 12.34 4.14 1.71
CA ARG A 103 13.75 4.49 1.90
C ARG A 103 14.66 3.29 2.14
N ILE A 104 14.17 2.20 2.72
CA ILE A 104 14.94 0.96 2.83
C ILE A 104 15.05 0.26 1.47
N GLU A 105 14.00 0.29 0.65
CA GLU A 105 14.02 -0.26 -0.72
C GLU A 105 14.98 0.51 -1.62
N GLU A 106 15.11 1.82 -1.40
CA GLU A 106 16.05 2.72 -2.08
C GLU A 106 17.48 2.69 -1.47
N ASP A 107 17.75 1.79 -0.51
CA ASP A 107 19.02 1.69 0.23
C ASP A 107 19.46 3.01 0.94
N LEU A 108 18.51 3.92 1.22
CA LEU A 108 18.71 5.17 1.96
C LEU A 108 18.66 5.00 3.49
N LEU A 109 18.17 3.85 3.97
CA LEU A 109 18.12 3.47 5.38
C LEU A 109 18.54 2.00 5.57
N PRO A 110 19.14 1.63 6.72
CA PRO A 110 19.52 0.25 7.00
C PRO A 110 18.31 -0.71 7.01
N LYS A 111 18.47 -1.89 6.40
CA LYS A 111 17.41 -2.91 6.26
C LYS A 111 16.95 -3.46 7.61
N GLU A 112 17.81 -3.39 8.62
CA GLU A 112 17.59 -3.81 10.00
C GLU A 112 16.53 -2.96 10.72
N LEU A 113 16.27 -1.73 10.24
CA LEU A 113 15.21 -0.90 10.79
C LEU A 113 13.81 -1.46 10.49
N ASN A 114 13.66 -2.32 9.48
CA ASN A 114 12.44 -3.09 9.27
C ASN A 114 12.45 -4.38 10.10
N ASP A 115 12.23 -4.22 11.40
CA ASP A 115 12.15 -5.26 12.43
C ASP A 115 10.71 -5.75 12.70
N LEU A 116 9.78 -5.44 11.79
CA LEU A 116 8.41 -5.94 11.85
C LEU A 116 8.37 -7.46 11.63
N PRO A 117 7.41 -8.16 12.28
CA PRO A 117 7.27 -9.60 12.09
C PRO A 117 6.93 -9.91 10.64
N LYS A 118 7.84 -10.59 9.95
CA LYS A 118 7.60 -11.10 8.61
C LYS A 118 6.82 -12.40 8.76
N ILE A 119 5.57 -12.44 8.31
CA ILE A 119 4.86 -13.71 8.17
C ILE A 119 5.65 -14.49 7.12
N ASN A 120 6.30 -15.56 7.56
CA ASN A 120 6.97 -16.47 6.65
C ASN A 120 5.88 -17.05 5.74
N LYS A 121 5.81 -16.58 4.49
CA LYS A 121 5.06 -17.26 3.42
C LYS A 121 5.77 -18.59 3.09
N LYS A 122 6.09 -19.41 4.09
CA LYS A 122 6.48 -20.80 3.89
C LYS A 122 5.25 -21.51 3.33
N SER A 123 5.18 -21.43 2.01
CA SER A 123 4.55 -22.34 1.08
C SER A 123 3.17 -22.85 1.52
N ILE A 124 2.12 -22.28 0.91
CA ILE A 124 1.14 -23.19 0.30
C ILE A 124 2.00 -24.02 -0.66
N LYS A 125 2.45 -25.20 -0.20
CA LYS A 125 3.26 -26.10 -1.00
C LYS A 125 2.44 -26.40 -2.24
N ARG A 126 2.83 -25.80 -3.37
CA ARG A 126 2.31 -26.18 -4.69
C ARG A 126 2.46 -27.69 -4.91
N GLU A 127 3.38 -28.37 -4.20
CA GLU A 127 3.49 -29.83 -4.17
C GLU A 127 2.16 -30.54 -3.85
N GLY A 128 1.34 -30.01 -2.93
CA GLY A 128 0.02 -30.60 -2.65
C GLY A 128 -0.99 -30.37 -3.77
N LEU A 129 -0.93 -29.20 -4.40
CA LEU A 129 -1.81 -28.83 -5.50
C LEU A 129 -1.48 -29.60 -6.79
N PHE A 130 -0.20 -29.79 -7.10
CA PHE A 130 0.25 -30.60 -8.24
C PHE A 130 -0.09 -32.06 -8.04
N LYS A 131 0.07 -32.61 -6.83
CA LYS A 131 -0.32 -33.99 -6.54
C LYS A 131 -1.83 -34.23 -6.68
N ILE A 132 -2.65 -33.25 -6.27
CA ILE A 132 -4.10 -33.29 -6.49
C ILE A 132 -4.44 -33.19 -7.98
N ILE A 133 -3.75 -32.33 -8.74
CA ILE A 133 -3.94 -32.21 -10.19
C ILE A 133 -3.54 -33.51 -10.90
N ASP A 134 -2.43 -34.14 -10.52
CA ASP A 134 -1.95 -35.40 -11.10
C ASP A 134 -2.87 -36.58 -10.73
N ASP A 135 -3.39 -36.62 -9.50
CA ASP A 135 -4.40 -37.60 -9.06
C ASP A 135 -5.76 -37.40 -9.77
N ILE A 136 -6.13 -36.16 -10.11
CA ILE A 136 -7.33 -35.87 -10.90
C ILE A 136 -7.09 -36.28 -12.36
N LYS A 137 -5.96 -35.90 -12.97
CA LYS A 137 -5.61 -36.25 -14.35
C LYS A 137 -5.52 -37.77 -14.57
N SER A 138 -5.03 -38.52 -13.59
CA SER A 138 -4.94 -39.98 -13.65
C SER A 138 -6.27 -40.72 -13.43
N LYS A 139 -7.30 -40.02 -12.94
CA LYS A 139 -8.65 -40.57 -12.68
C LYS A 139 -9.70 -40.09 -13.68
N LEU A 140 -9.39 -39.05 -14.45
CA LEU A 140 -10.17 -38.69 -15.62
C LEU A 140 -9.83 -39.68 -16.74
N PRO A 141 -10.81 -40.13 -17.56
CA PRO A 141 -10.49 -40.80 -18.81
C PRO A 141 -9.64 -39.87 -19.69
N ASP A 142 -9.01 -40.37 -20.77
CA ASP A 142 -8.34 -39.53 -21.77
C ASP A 142 -9.37 -38.60 -22.44
N VAL A 143 -9.73 -37.54 -21.73
CA VAL A 143 -10.63 -36.47 -22.13
C VAL A 143 -9.72 -35.40 -22.70
N THR A 144 -9.93 -35.02 -23.96
CA THR A 144 -9.08 -34.04 -24.62
C THR A 144 -9.25 -32.67 -23.96
N ASP A 145 -8.23 -31.82 -24.04
CA ASP A 145 -8.29 -30.46 -23.46
C ASP A 145 -9.52 -29.68 -23.97
N GLU A 146 -9.99 -29.96 -25.19
CA GLU A 146 -11.23 -29.40 -25.78
C GLU A 146 -12.51 -29.80 -25.03
N GLU A 147 -12.62 -31.05 -24.57
CA GLU A 147 -13.79 -31.52 -23.83
C GLU A 147 -13.84 -30.92 -22.42
N ILE A 148 -12.68 -30.77 -21.77
CA ILE A 148 -12.58 -30.10 -20.46
C ILE A 148 -12.93 -28.61 -20.58
N GLU A 149 -12.42 -27.92 -21.60
CA GLU A 149 -12.75 -26.50 -21.83
C GLU A 149 -14.25 -26.29 -22.09
N LYS A 150 -14.87 -27.20 -22.84
CA LYS A 150 -16.31 -27.18 -23.12
C LYS A 150 -17.14 -27.37 -21.84
N ASP A 151 -16.76 -28.29 -20.97
CA ASP A 151 -17.48 -28.54 -19.72
C ASP A 151 -17.34 -27.39 -18.72
N ILE A 152 -16.16 -26.77 -18.65
CA ILE A 152 -15.93 -25.55 -17.85
C ILE A 152 -16.80 -24.40 -18.38
N HIS A 153 -16.84 -24.20 -19.69
CA HIS A 153 -17.66 -23.15 -20.31
C HIS A 153 -19.15 -23.33 -20.00
N ASN A 154 -19.66 -24.57 -20.12
CA ASN A 154 -21.04 -24.90 -19.80
C ASN A 154 -21.38 -24.67 -18.31
N ALA A 155 -20.48 -25.04 -17.41
CA ALA A 155 -20.68 -24.81 -15.97
C ALA A 155 -20.74 -23.31 -15.63
N LEU A 156 -19.90 -22.50 -16.27
CA LEU A 156 -19.89 -21.04 -16.10
C LEU A 156 -21.17 -20.38 -16.64
N GLU A 157 -21.69 -20.84 -17.78
CA GLU A 157 -22.98 -20.39 -18.34
C GLU A 157 -24.15 -20.71 -17.40
N ILE A 158 -24.17 -21.90 -16.78
CA ILE A 158 -25.21 -22.27 -15.80
C ILE A 158 -25.16 -21.36 -14.56
N ILE A 159 -23.97 -21.02 -14.08
CA ILE A 159 -23.79 -20.09 -12.94
C ILE A 159 -24.24 -18.68 -13.32
N ARG A 160 -23.94 -18.23 -14.54
CA ARG A 160 -24.29 -16.90 -15.05
C ARG A 160 -25.79 -16.72 -15.22
N ASN A 161 -26.51 -17.77 -15.63
CA ASN A 161 -27.96 -17.75 -15.85
C ASN A 161 -28.80 -18.06 -14.58
N LYS A 162 -28.14 -18.27 -13.42
CA LYS A 162 -28.80 -18.42 -12.10
C LYS A 162 -28.81 -17.13 -11.26
N LYS A 163 -28.42 -15.99 -11.84
CA LYS A 163 -28.60 -14.64 -11.27
C LYS A 163 -29.65 -13.88 -12.06
#